data_AF-A0A0P7B696-F1
#
_entry.id   AF-A0A0P7B696-F1
#
_cell.length_a   1.000
_cell.length_b   1.000
_cell.length_c   1.000
_cell.angle_alpha   90.00
_cell.angle_beta   90.00
_cell.angle_gamma   90.00
#
_symmetry.space_group_name_H-M   'P 1'
#
loop_
_entity.id
_entity.type
_entity.pdbx_description
1 polymer ?
#
loop_
_entity_poly.entity_id
_entity_poly.type
_entity_poly.pdbx_seq_one_letter_code
_entity_poly.pdbx_strand_id
1 'polypeptide(L)'
;MFTKISLIALLSLRAYAQGARGNGNLTIAFFANDQQGSCDSNDTSDGLVLTTSSIPTGYTCFNLTDIFSQSNDTGFQNATSTVYDRNGEIIQPNGIDWLLQNRDSFDSKTNYSRVWYEQVNRTGDVEAGEEASWVFYIYAFPDCQQIADGDNVDQDDYPWFETSCQTDNGGQCQMVPYSIKSFAINSAADYNNRHGQCEEWAYKGAAS
;
A
#
# COMPACT_ATOMS: atom_id res chain seq x y z
N MET A 1 -49.32 -26.09 -22.05
CA MET A 1 -49.13 -25.30 -20.82
C MET A 1 -47.69 -25.54 -20.39
N PHE A 2 -46.77 -24.64 -20.76
CA PHE A 2 -45.33 -24.85 -20.54
C PHE A 2 -44.90 -24.18 -19.24
N THR A 3 -44.44 -25.00 -18.30
CA THR A 3 -43.95 -24.59 -16.97
C THR A 3 -42.59 -23.90 -17.13
N LYS A 4 -42.50 -22.64 -16.70
CA LYS A 4 -41.25 -21.86 -16.68
C LYS A 4 -40.35 -22.40 -15.56
N ILE A 5 -39.14 -22.83 -15.90
CA ILE A 5 -38.08 -23.13 -14.94
C ILE A 5 -37.33 -21.82 -14.69
N SER A 6 -37.53 -21.21 -13.52
CA SER A 6 -36.70 -20.09 -13.06
C SER A 6 -35.37 -20.63 -12.56
N LEU A 7 -34.26 -20.27 -13.23
CA LEU A 7 -32.92 -20.40 -12.67
C LEU A 7 -32.74 -19.35 -11.56
N ILE A 8 -32.57 -19.79 -10.32
CA ILE A 8 -32.08 -18.96 -9.22
C ILE A 8 -30.55 -18.96 -9.33
N ALA A 9 -29.97 -17.82 -9.73
CA ALA A 9 -28.53 -17.60 -9.68
C ALA A 9 -28.08 -17.59 -8.21
N LEU A 10 -27.31 -18.61 -7.82
CA LEU A 10 -26.63 -18.67 -6.53
C LEU A 10 -25.55 -17.60 -6.49
N LEU A 11 -25.82 -16.46 -5.85
CA LEU A 11 -24.79 -15.52 -5.44
C LEU A 11 -23.91 -16.21 -4.39
N SER A 12 -22.73 -16.66 -4.81
CA SER A 12 -21.67 -17.08 -3.91
C SER A 12 -21.09 -15.86 -3.20
N LEU A 13 -21.67 -15.49 -2.06
CA LEU A 13 -21.05 -14.62 -1.07
C LEU A 13 -19.77 -15.30 -0.59
N ARG A 14 -18.61 -14.81 -1.05
CA ARG A 14 -17.33 -15.15 -0.45
C ARG A 14 -17.30 -14.50 0.94
N ALA A 15 -17.53 -15.30 1.97
CA ALA A 15 -17.29 -14.90 3.34
C ALA A 15 -15.78 -14.72 3.51
N TYR A 16 -15.33 -13.48 3.69
CA TYR A 16 -13.97 -13.19 4.12
C TYR A 16 -13.81 -13.57 5.59
N ALA A 17 -12.70 -14.23 5.89
CA ALA A 17 -12.36 -14.78 7.19
C ALA A 17 -12.37 -13.70 8.28
N GLN A 18 -13.00 -14.01 9.42
CA GLN A 18 -12.87 -13.22 10.63
C GLN A 18 -11.56 -13.57 11.35
N GLY A 19 -10.68 -12.58 11.52
CA GLY A 19 -9.64 -12.61 12.55
C GLY A 19 -8.35 -11.82 12.26
N ALA A 20 -8.37 -10.48 12.46
CA ALA A 20 -7.30 -9.69 13.11
C ALA A 20 -7.69 -8.19 13.12
N ARG A 21 -7.10 -7.43 14.05
CA ARG A 21 -7.50 -6.08 14.53
C ARG A 21 -7.41 -4.94 13.49
N GLY A 22 -8.46 -4.11 13.45
CA GLY A 22 -8.57 -2.84 12.68
C GLY A 22 -9.55 -2.99 11.51
N ASN A 23 -10.62 -2.19 11.45
CA ASN A 23 -11.71 -2.33 10.47
C ASN A 23 -11.46 -1.57 9.15
N GLY A 24 -10.25 -1.02 8.96
CA GLY A 24 -9.80 -0.42 7.72
C GLY A 24 -8.73 -1.28 7.03
N ASN A 25 -8.45 -0.99 5.77
CA ASN A 25 -7.30 -1.51 5.04
C ASN A 25 -6.52 -0.34 4.41
N LEU A 26 -5.24 -0.57 4.14
CA LEU A 26 -4.51 0.18 3.13
C LEU A 26 -4.62 -0.58 1.80
N THR A 27 -5.16 0.08 0.78
CA THR A 27 -5.16 -0.42 -0.60
C THR A 27 -4.30 0.50 -1.47
N ILE A 28 -3.42 -0.09 -2.27
CA ILE A 28 -2.48 0.61 -3.14
C ILE A 28 -2.63 0.03 -4.54
N ALA A 29 -2.69 0.87 -5.55
CA ALA A 29 -2.68 0.47 -6.96
C ALA A 29 -1.56 1.20 -7.71
N PHE A 30 -0.71 0.46 -8.42
CA PHE A 30 0.36 0.99 -9.25
C PHE A 30 -0.03 0.95 -10.73
N PHE A 31 0.10 2.08 -11.42
CA PHE A 31 -0.28 2.22 -12.83
C PHE A 31 0.93 2.59 -13.69
N ALA A 32 0.88 2.17 -14.95
CA ALA A 32 1.82 2.61 -15.95
C ALA A 32 1.69 4.12 -16.18
N ASN A 33 2.80 4.80 -16.51
CA ASN A 33 2.83 6.24 -16.67
C ASN A 33 1.86 6.77 -17.75
N ASP A 34 1.57 5.97 -18.78
CA ASP A 34 0.66 6.29 -19.89
C ASP A 34 -0.84 6.10 -19.53
N GLN A 35 -1.15 5.53 -18.36
CA GLN A 35 -2.53 5.28 -17.89
C GLN A 35 -3.04 6.40 -16.96
N GLN A 36 -2.82 7.68 -17.30
CA GLN A 36 -3.21 8.81 -16.44
C GLN A 36 -4.67 8.76 -16.01
N GLY A 37 -5.60 8.51 -16.94
CA GLY A 37 -7.03 8.53 -16.67
C GLY A 37 -7.50 7.46 -15.69
N SER A 38 -6.79 6.34 -15.59
CA SER A 38 -7.19 5.22 -14.72
C SER A 38 -6.88 5.49 -13.24
N CYS A 39 -5.83 6.27 -12.94
CA CYS A 39 -5.45 6.58 -11.55
C CYS A 39 -6.40 7.60 -10.90
N ASP A 40 -6.94 8.55 -11.67
CA ASP A 40 -7.82 9.62 -11.18
C ASP A 40 -9.31 9.20 -11.09
N SER A 41 -9.68 8.02 -11.61
CA SER A 41 -11.08 7.57 -11.71
C SER A 41 -11.59 6.74 -10.53
N ASN A 42 -10.81 6.61 -9.45
CA ASN A 42 -11.05 5.67 -8.34
C ASN A 42 -11.28 4.23 -8.85
N ASP A 43 -10.68 3.90 -9.99
CA ASP A 43 -10.81 2.60 -10.66
C ASP A 43 -9.45 1.92 -10.70
N THR A 44 -9.30 0.88 -9.89
CA THR A 44 -8.04 0.13 -9.78
C THR A 44 -7.98 -1.06 -10.73
N SER A 45 -8.96 -1.24 -11.62
CA SER A 45 -9.04 -2.40 -12.52
C SER A 45 -7.85 -2.55 -13.46
N ASP A 46 -7.23 -1.44 -13.86
CA ASP A 46 -6.03 -1.42 -14.72
C ASP A 46 -4.71 -1.41 -13.93
N GLY A 47 -4.77 -1.22 -12.60
CA GLY A 47 -3.60 -1.08 -11.74
C GLY A 47 -3.18 -2.41 -11.10
N LEU A 48 -1.90 -2.52 -10.75
CA LEU A 48 -1.39 -3.60 -9.90
C LEU A 48 -1.77 -3.31 -8.45
N VAL A 49 -2.67 -4.11 -7.88
CA VAL A 49 -3.28 -3.79 -6.58
C VAL A 49 -2.68 -4.63 -5.47
N LEU A 50 -2.33 -3.98 -4.35
CA LEU A 50 -2.06 -4.61 -3.06
C LEU A 50 -3.03 -4.06 -2.02
N THR A 51 -3.75 -4.95 -1.34
CA THR A 51 -4.56 -4.63 -0.18
C THR A 51 -4.00 -5.33 1.05
N THR A 52 -3.82 -4.58 2.13
CA THR A 52 -3.41 -5.10 3.43
C THR A 52 -4.63 -5.61 4.21
N SER A 53 -4.46 -6.65 5.03
CA SER A 53 -5.53 -7.11 5.93
C SER A 53 -5.23 -6.88 7.41
N SER A 54 -4.12 -6.18 7.71
CA SER A 54 -3.70 -5.83 9.06
C SER A 54 -2.84 -4.56 9.07
N ILE A 55 -2.66 -3.99 10.26
CA ILE A 55 -1.69 -2.91 10.48
C ILE A 55 -0.36 -3.58 10.85
N PRO A 56 0.74 -3.26 10.15
CA PRO A 56 2.03 -3.86 10.44
C PRO A 56 2.52 -3.40 11.82
N THR A 57 3.20 -4.29 12.52
CA THR A 57 3.83 -4.00 13.81
C THR A 57 5.22 -3.39 13.65
N GLY A 58 5.83 -3.54 12.48
CA GLY A 58 7.14 -2.98 12.14
C GLY A 58 7.22 -2.59 10.67
N TYR A 59 8.27 -1.85 10.32
CA TYR A 59 8.49 -1.37 8.96
C TYR A 59 8.64 -2.56 8.01
N THR A 60 7.76 -2.64 7.01
CA THR A 60 7.68 -3.78 6.09
C THR A 60 7.93 -3.31 4.67
N CYS A 61 9.03 -3.77 4.08
CA CYS A 61 9.48 -3.39 2.74
C CYS A 61 9.05 -4.41 1.69
N PHE A 62 8.70 -3.92 0.51
CA PHE A 62 8.32 -4.69 -0.66
C PHE A 62 9.07 -4.20 -1.89
N ASN A 63 9.73 -5.11 -2.61
CA ASN A 63 10.12 -4.85 -3.99
C ASN A 63 8.90 -5.07 -4.90
N LEU A 64 8.60 -4.08 -5.76
CA LEU A 64 7.44 -4.12 -6.64
C LEU A 64 7.53 -5.30 -7.62
N THR A 65 8.73 -5.59 -8.12
CA THR A 65 8.94 -6.75 -9.00
C THR A 65 8.72 -8.07 -8.26
N ASP A 66 9.28 -8.24 -7.07
CA ASP A 66 9.19 -9.50 -6.32
C ASP A 66 7.74 -9.82 -5.93
N ILE A 67 7.02 -8.82 -5.43
CA ILE A 67 5.65 -9.02 -4.93
C ILE A 67 4.65 -9.28 -6.06
N PHE A 68 4.77 -8.66 -7.23
CA PHE A 68 3.81 -8.86 -8.33
C PHE A 68 4.20 -10.02 -9.28
N SER A 69 5.45 -10.48 -9.27
CA SER A 69 5.92 -11.61 -10.09
C SER A 69 5.82 -12.99 -9.42
N GLN A 70 5.55 -13.06 -8.11
CA GLN A 70 5.35 -14.33 -7.40
C GLN A 70 4.11 -15.09 -7.92
N SER A 71 3.81 -16.28 -7.39
CA SER A 71 2.68 -17.11 -7.83
C SER A 71 1.40 -16.96 -6.99
N ASN A 72 1.49 -16.41 -5.78
CA ASN A 72 0.39 -16.41 -4.81
C ASN A 72 -0.28 -15.04 -4.70
N ASP A 73 -1.60 -14.99 -4.77
CA ASP A 73 -2.36 -13.73 -4.65
C ASP A 73 -2.56 -13.32 -3.19
N THR A 74 -2.15 -14.16 -2.24
CA THR A 74 -2.18 -13.85 -0.81
C THR A 74 -0.89 -14.31 -0.17
N GLY A 75 -0.50 -13.64 0.92
CA GLY A 75 0.66 -14.05 1.68
C GLY A 75 0.96 -13.10 2.82
N PHE A 76 2.14 -13.31 3.41
CA PHE A 76 2.64 -12.55 4.54
C PHE A 76 4.06 -12.07 4.23
N GLN A 77 4.32 -10.79 4.48
CA GLN A 77 5.65 -10.20 4.39
C GLN A 77 6.17 -9.90 5.79
N ASN A 78 7.36 -10.43 6.12
CA ASN A 78 8.03 -10.10 7.38
C ASN A 78 8.49 -8.63 7.37
N ALA A 79 8.35 -7.95 8.51
CA ALA A 79 8.95 -6.63 8.72
C ALA A 79 10.49 -6.73 8.67
N THR A 80 11.13 -5.69 8.13
CA THR A 80 12.59 -5.59 8.06
C THR A 80 13.21 -5.24 9.41
N SER A 81 12.43 -4.61 10.30
CA SER A 81 12.79 -4.37 11.69
C SER A 81 12.02 -5.28 12.63
N THR A 82 12.65 -5.65 13.74
CA THR A 82 12.01 -6.39 14.83
C THR A 82 11.53 -5.41 15.88
N VAL A 83 10.23 -5.43 16.18
CA VAL A 83 9.65 -4.62 17.25
C VAL A 83 9.45 -5.48 18.49
N TYR A 84 9.90 -4.96 19.64
CA TYR A 84 9.86 -5.66 20.92
C TYR A 84 8.83 -5.01 21.84
N ASP A 85 8.14 -5.82 22.64
CA ASP A 85 7.25 -5.36 23.69
C ASP A 85 8.03 -4.90 24.94
N ARG A 86 7.29 -4.51 25.98
CA ARG A 86 7.87 -4.00 27.24
C ARG A 86 8.66 -5.06 28.01
N ASN A 87 8.43 -6.34 27.73
CA ASN A 87 9.11 -7.48 28.34
C ASN A 87 10.33 -7.93 27.51
N GLY A 88 10.59 -7.30 26.36
CA GLY A 88 11.65 -7.68 25.43
C GLY A 88 11.27 -8.84 24.51
N GLU A 89 9.99 -9.17 24.39
CA GLU A 89 9.50 -10.21 23.47
C GLU A 89 9.15 -9.60 22.11
N ILE A 90 9.39 -10.33 21.02
CA ILE A 90 9.03 -9.87 19.67
C ILE A 90 7.50 -9.77 19.56
N ILE A 91 7.00 -8.61 19.15
CA ILE A 91 5.57 -8.41 18.89
C ILE A 91 5.18 -9.20 17.64
N GLN A 92 4.21 -10.10 17.78
CA GLN A 92 3.71 -10.93 16.67
C GLN A 92 2.30 -10.49 16.23
N PRO A 93 1.98 -10.58 14.93
CA PRO A 93 2.91 -10.91 13.84
C PRO A 93 3.87 -9.74 13.54
N ASN A 94 5.17 -10.02 13.34
CA ASN A 94 6.18 -9.01 12.97
C ASN A 94 6.23 -8.79 11.45
N GLY A 95 5.16 -8.25 10.88
CA GLY A 95 4.97 -8.10 9.44
C GLY A 95 3.52 -7.81 9.08
N ILE A 96 3.15 -8.08 7.83
CA ILE A 96 1.82 -7.77 7.30
C ILE A 96 1.32 -8.83 6.32
N ASP A 97 0.04 -9.17 6.47
CA ASP A 97 -0.71 -9.96 5.51
C ASP A 97 -1.20 -9.09 4.35
N TRP A 98 -1.12 -9.63 3.14
CA TRP A 98 -1.47 -8.93 1.90
C TRP A 98 -2.30 -9.80 0.95
N LEU A 99 -3.08 -9.12 0.11
CA LEU A 99 -3.84 -9.65 -1.02
C LEU A 99 -3.45 -8.86 -2.28
N LEU A 100 -3.23 -9.55 -3.39
CA LEU A 100 -2.86 -8.97 -4.68
C LEU A 100 -3.98 -9.17 -5.69
N GLN A 101 -4.12 -8.21 -6.59
CA GLN A 101 -5.02 -8.30 -7.75
C GLN A 101 -4.29 -7.80 -9.01
N ASN A 102 -4.80 -8.21 -10.17
CA ASN A 102 -4.30 -7.81 -11.50
C ASN A 102 -2.81 -8.13 -11.74
N ARG A 103 -2.27 -9.14 -11.06
CA ARG A 103 -0.87 -9.56 -11.20
C ARG A 103 -0.50 -10.02 -12.60
N ASP A 104 -1.44 -10.59 -13.34
CA ASP A 104 -1.21 -11.04 -14.72
C ASP A 104 -0.88 -9.86 -15.67
N SER A 105 -1.16 -8.62 -15.26
CA SER A 105 -0.83 -7.39 -15.99
C SER A 105 0.56 -6.84 -15.64
N PHE A 106 1.32 -7.48 -14.74
CA PHE A 106 2.66 -7.03 -14.38
C PHE A 106 3.65 -7.25 -15.52
N ASP A 107 4.34 -6.18 -15.91
CA ASP A 107 5.50 -6.23 -16.80
C ASP A 107 6.68 -5.49 -16.15
N SER A 108 7.74 -6.25 -15.86
CA SER A 108 9.02 -5.75 -15.33
C SER A 108 9.66 -4.58 -16.12
N LYS A 109 9.28 -4.36 -17.37
CA LYS A 109 9.79 -3.27 -18.22
C LYS A 109 8.93 -2.02 -18.20
N THR A 110 7.74 -2.11 -17.63
CA THR A 110 6.79 -0.99 -17.57
C THR A 110 7.23 0.05 -16.55
N ASN A 111 7.08 1.32 -16.92
CA ASN A 111 7.31 2.43 -16.01
C ASN A 111 6.06 2.66 -15.14
N TYR A 112 6.02 1.99 -13.99
CA TYR A 112 5.04 2.24 -12.94
C TYR A 112 5.46 3.47 -12.13
N SER A 113 4.92 4.65 -12.45
CA SER A 113 5.25 5.92 -11.78
C SER A 113 4.03 6.65 -11.21
N ARG A 114 2.83 6.07 -11.39
CA ARG A 114 1.57 6.55 -10.85
C ARG A 114 1.10 5.59 -9.79
N VAL A 115 0.62 6.14 -8.69
CA VAL A 115 0.10 5.37 -7.56
C VAL A 115 -1.22 5.96 -7.13
N TRP A 116 -2.21 5.10 -7.01
CA TRP A 116 -3.41 5.41 -6.25
C TRP A 116 -3.31 4.71 -4.91
N TYR A 117 -3.75 5.35 -3.85
CA TYR A 117 -3.88 4.71 -2.55
C TYR A 117 -5.15 5.16 -1.84
N GLU A 118 -5.70 4.27 -1.04
CA GLU A 118 -6.81 4.55 -0.14
C GLU A 118 -6.41 4.03 1.24
N GLN A 119 -6.47 4.92 2.23
CA GLN A 119 -6.25 4.57 3.62
C GLN A 119 -7.17 5.37 4.54
N VAL A 120 -7.67 4.67 5.55
CA VAL A 120 -8.60 5.20 6.55
C VAL A 120 -8.06 4.94 7.96
N ASN A 121 -8.75 5.45 8.97
CA ASN A 121 -8.45 5.12 10.36
C ASN A 121 -8.88 3.67 10.71
N ARG A 122 -8.68 3.27 11.98
CA ARG A 122 -9.01 1.90 12.44
C ARG A 122 -10.51 1.62 12.51
N THR A 123 -11.35 2.64 12.60
CA THR A 123 -12.81 2.49 12.68
C THR A 123 -13.43 2.37 11.29
N GLY A 124 -12.71 2.79 10.25
CA GLY A 124 -13.19 2.86 8.87
C GLY A 124 -13.95 4.16 8.56
N ASP A 125 -13.94 5.11 9.49
CA ASP A 125 -14.48 6.45 9.23
C ASP A 125 -13.52 7.18 8.29
N VAL A 126 -14.07 7.89 7.32
CA VAL A 126 -13.29 8.66 6.33
C VAL A 126 -13.32 10.13 6.72
N GLU A 127 -12.19 10.63 7.20
CA GLU A 127 -11.97 12.03 7.55
C GLU A 127 -10.66 12.47 6.91
N ALA A 128 -10.74 12.97 5.66
CA ALA A 128 -9.55 13.36 4.89
C ALA A 128 -8.68 14.37 5.66
N GLY A 129 -7.37 14.13 5.66
CA GLY A 129 -6.39 14.93 6.40
C GLY A 129 -6.23 14.59 7.88
N GLU A 130 -7.05 13.71 8.44
CA GLU A 130 -6.85 13.16 9.79
C GLU A 130 -5.90 11.96 9.78
N GLU A 131 -5.45 11.52 10.95
CA GLU A 131 -4.50 10.41 11.07
C GLU A 131 -5.06 9.09 10.51
N ALA A 132 -4.35 8.46 9.55
CA ALA A 132 -4.63 7.10 9.10
C ALA A 132 -3.96 6.07 10.03
N SER A 133 -4.25 4.78 9.79
CA SER A 133 -3.61 3.70 10.58
C SER A 133 -2.25 3.27 10.04
N TRP A 134 -1.96 3.55 8.77
CA TRP A 134 -0.73 3.19 8.08
C TRP A 134 0.06 4.43 7.71
N VAL A 135 1.37 4.26 7.60
CA VAL A 135 2.20 5.15 6.80
C VAL A 135 2.72 4.36 5.61
N PHE A 136 2.54 4.94 4.43
CA PHE A 136 2.92 4.36 3.15
C PHE A 136 4.10 5.13 2.57
N TYR A 137 5.15 4.41 2.18
CA TYR A 137 6.38 4.98 1.63
C TYR A 137 6.64 4.47 0.23
N ILE A 138 7.21 5.32 -0.63
CA ILE A 138 7.53 5.01 -2.03
C ILE A 138 8.99 5.35 -2.31
N TYR A 139 9.69 4.44 -2.98
CA TYR A 139 11.11 4.56 -3.25
C TYR A 139 11.46 4.34 -4.72
N ALA A 140 12.46 5.10 -5.19
CA ALA A 140 13.06 4.98 -6.51
C ALA A 140 13.97 3.76 -6.66
N PHE A 141 14.41 3.17 -5.56
CA PHE A 141 15.40 2.10 -5.53
C PHE A 141 14.81 0.82 -4.94
N PRO A 142 15.39 -0.36 -5.23
CA PRO A 142 15.02 -1.60 -4.57
C PRO A 142 15.24 -1.55 -3.06
N ASP A 143 14.65 -2.52 -2.35
CA ASP A 143 14.87 -2.79 -0.93
C ASP A 143 14.62 -1.58 -0.01
N CYS A 144 13.73 -0.69 -0.42
CA CYS A 144 13.35 0.53 0.27
C CYS A 144 14.55 1.45 0.58
N GLN A 145 15.57 1.42 -0.29
CA GLN A 145 16.70 2.33 -0.20
C GLN A 145 16.25 3.77 -0.51
N GLN A 146 16.65 4.70 0.36
CA GLN A 146 16.41 6.14 0.18
C GLN A 146 17.48 6.81 -0.71
N ILE A 147 18.64 6.16 -0.86
CA ILE A 147 19.82 6.68 -1.53
C ILE A 147 20.32 5.61 -2.49
N ALA A 148 20.70 6.01 -3.71
CA ALA A 148 21.33 5.12 -4.66
C ALA A 148 22.74 4.71 -4.21
N ASP A 149 23.12 3.47 -4.47
CA ASP A 149 24.50 3.04 -4.34
C ASP A 149 25.36 3.63 -5.48
N GLY A 150 26.29 4.52 -5.14
CA GLY A 150 27.32 5.05 -6.05
C GLY A 150 27.37 6.58 -6.19
N ASP A 151 28.55 7.10 -6.55
CA ASP A 151 28.89 8.53 -6.46
C ASP A 151 28.27 9.45 -7.54
N ASN A 152 27.46 8.92 -8.47
CA ASN A 152 27.00 9.64 -9.68
C ASN A 152 25.48 9.83 -9.77
N VAL A 153 24.74 9.66 -8.67
CA VAL A 153 23.29 9.85 -8.66
C VAL A 153 22.94 11.08 -7.85
N ASP A 154 22.28 12.05 -8.49
CA ASP A 154 21.70 13.18 -7.78
C ASP A 154 20.49 12.69 -6.97
N GLN A 155 20.54 12.84 -5.65
CA GLN A 155 19.46 12.39 -4.77
C GLN A 155 18.19 13.24 -4.96
N ASP A 156 18.29 14.45 -5.51
CA ASP A 156 17.13 15.29 -5.80
C ASP A 156 16.32 14.79 -7.01
N ASP A 157 16.94 14.01 -7.91
CA ASP A 157 16.26 13.34 -9.03
C ASP A 157 15.43 12.13 -8.59
N TYR A 158 15.76 11.54 -7.43
CA TYR A 158 15.15 10.31 -6.92
C TYR A 158 14.65 10.45 -5.47
N PRO A 159 13.74 11.40 -5.21
CA PRO A 159 13.18 11.59 -3.87
C PRO A 159 12.34 10.39 -3.45
N TRP A 160 12.30 10.07 -2.17
CA TRP A 160 11.27 9.19 -1.64
C TRP A 160 10.10 10.02 -1.11
N PHE A 161 8.91 9.42 -1.11
CA PHE A 161 7.67 10.05 -0.67
C PHE A 161 7.01 9.23 0.42
N GLU A 162 6.24 9.88 1.28
CA GLU A 162 5.42 9.19 2.26
C GLU A 162 4.07 9.86 2.54
N THR A 163 3.13 9.08 3.06
CA THR A 163 1.82 9.58 3.47
C THR A 163 1.27 8.78 4.65
N SER A 164 0.75 9.47 5.66
CA SER A 164 0.14 8.87 6.85
C SER A 164 -1.22 9.47 7.22
N CYS A 165 -1.73 10.39 6.41
CA CYS A 165 -3.09 10.92 6.56
C CYS A 165 -4.11 10.06 5.81
N GLN A 166 -5.36 10.13 6.27
CA GLN A 166 -6.49 9.52 5.60
C GLN A 166 -6.73 10.22 4.25
N THR A 167 -7.07 9.42 3.25
CA THR A 167 -7.44 9.92 1.93
C THR A 167 -8.88 10.40 1.91
N ASP A 168 -9.24 11.15 0.87
CA ASP A 168 -10.64 11.34 0.50
C ASP A 168 -11.34 10.00 0.22
N ASN A 169 -12.67 10.02 0.25
CA ASN A 169 -13.48 8.85 -0.09
C ASN A 169 -13.19 8.40 -1.53
N GLY A 170 -12.77 7.14 -1.69
CA GLY A 170 -12.33 6.59 -2.97
C GLY A 170 -10.85 6.83 -3.28
N GLY A 171 -10.05 7.22 -2.30
CA GLY A 171 -8.59 7.29 -2.41
C GLY A 171 -8.07 8.53 -3.12
N GLN A 172 -6.75 8.56 -3.33
CA GLN A 172 -6.02 9.66 -3.93
C GLN A 172 -4.97 9.13 -4.91
N CYS A 173 -4.79 9.86 -6.02
CA CYS A 173 -3.76 9.56 -7.01
C CYS A 173 -2.57 10.51 -6.87
N GLN A 174 -1.37 9.96 -7.02
CA GLN A 174 -0.11 10.69 -6.99
C GLN A 174 0.85 10.18 -8.08
N MET A 175 1.85 11.00 -8.40
CA MET A 175 2.89 10.68 -9.39
C MET A 175 4.28 10.94 -8.80
N VAL A 176 5.20 10.05 -9.12
CA VAL A 176 6.63 10.21 -8.83
C VAL A 176 7.44 10.39 -10.13
N PRO A 177 8.62 11.03 -10.10
CA PRO A 177 9.41 11.32 -11.30
C PRO A 177 10.19 10.10 -11.85
N TYR A 178 10.01 8.92 -11.28
CA TYR A 178 10.73 7.70 -11.61
C TYR A 178 9.81 6.47 -11.65
N SER A 179 10.32 5.35 -12.19
CA SER A 179 9.67 4.05 -12.04
C SER A 179 9.86 3.56 -10.61
N ILE A 180 8.77 3.36 -9.88
CA ILE A 180 8.76 2.85 -8.51
C ILE A 180 9.41 1.46 -8.49
N LYS A 181 10.38 1.27 -7.59
CA LYS A 181 11.10 -0.01 -7.46
C LYS A 181 10.72 -0.75 -6.19
N SER A 182 10.50 -0.01 -5.11
CA SER A 182 10.04 -0.58 -3.86
C SER A 182 9.13 0.39 -3.12
N PHE A 183 8.41 -0.15 -2.15
CA PHE A 183 7.54 0.61 -1.27
C PHE A 183 7.55 -0.04 0.10
N ALA A 184 7.18 0.72 1.13
CA ALA A 184 7.07 0.19 2.48
C ALA A 184 5.78 0.61 3.15
N ILE A 185 5.40 -0.18 4.14
CA ILE A 185 4.21 0.04 4.96
C ILE A 185 4.63 -0.09 6.41
N ASN A 186 4.20 0.85 7.25
CA ASN A 186 4.39 0.80 8.70
C ASN A 186 3.12 1.30 9.42
N SER A 187 3.05 1.12 10.74
CA SER A 187 1.99 1.73 11.57
C SER A 187 2.22 3.24 11.67
N ALA A 188 1.17 4.03 11.42
CA ALA A 188 1.26 5.49 11.49
C ALA A 188 1.44 6.02 12.92
N ALA A 189 1.00 5.29 13.95
CA ALA A 189 0.92 5.82 15.32
C ALA A 189 2.23 6.41 15.85
N ASP A 190 3.34 5.67 15.72
CA ASP A 190 4.66 6.15 16.16
C ASP A 190 5.25 7.19 15.21
N TYR A 191 4.91 7.12 13.91
CA TYR A 191 5.33 8.08 12.90
C TYR A 191 4.70 9.45 13.17
N ASN A 192 3.36 9.51 13.24
CA ASN A 192 2.60 10.73 13.52
C ASN A 192 2.98 11.34 14.86
N ASN A 193 3.22 10.52 15.91
CA ASN A 193 3.68 11.03 17.20
C ASN A 193 5.03 11.76 17.11
N ARG A 194 5.97 11.24 16.32
CA ARG A 194 7.30 11.86 16.12
C ARG A 194 7.24 13.11 15.25
N HIS A 195 6.32 13.16 14.29
CA HIS A 195 6.12 14.28 13.38
C HIS A 195 5.19 15.36 13.96
N GLY A 196 4.39 15.01 14.97
CA GLY A 196 3.40 15.89 15.62
C GLY A 196 2.02 15.88 14.94
N GLN A 197 1.93 15.36 13.72
CA GLN A 197 0.73 15.23 12.91
C GLN A 197 0.94 14.14 11.86
N CYS A 198 -0.11 13.81 11.10
CA CYS A 198 0.05 13.00 9.90
C CYS A 198 0.61 13.84 8.73
N GLU A 199 1.22 13.17 7.75
CA GLU A 199 1.82 13.84 6.60
C GLU A 199 1.06 13.47 5.31
N GLU A 200 0.74 14.49 4.49
CA GLU A 200 0.15 14.31 3.17
C GLU A 200 1.22 14.40 2.09
N TRP A 201 1.60 13.25 1.52
CA TRP A 201 2.53 13.17 0.39
C TRP A 201 3.85 13.95 0.62
N ALA A 202 4.43 13.76 1.81
CA ALA A 202 5.67 14.41 2.20
C ALA A 202 6.84 14.00 1.30
N TYR A 203 7.74 14.96 1.08
CA TYR A 203 8.94 14.81 0.27
C TYR A 203 10.14 14.60 1.18
N LYS A 204 10.83 13.46 1.05
CA LYS A 204 12.05 13.12 1.80
C LYS A 204 11.92 13.30 3.33
N GLY A 205 10.77 12.99 3.92
CA GLY A 205 10.54 13.18 5.36
C GLY A 205 10.46 14.62 5.82
N ALA A 206 10.24 15.57 4.90
CA ALA A 206 9.87 16.93 5.28
C ALA A 206 8.52 16.90 6.01
N ALA A 207 8.49 17.46 7.23
CA ALA A 207 7.25 17.67 7.95
C ALA A 207 6.48 18.85 7.37
N SER A 208 5.15 18.74 7.33
CA SER A 208 4.23 19.79 6.83
C SER A 208 3.88 20.89 7.85
#